data_AF-A0A522TFB0-F1
#
_entry.id   AF-A0A522TFB0-F1
#
_cell.length_a   1.000
_cell.length_b   1.000
_cell.length_c   1.000
_cell.angle_alpha   90.00
_cell.angle_beta   90.00
_cell.angle_gamma   90.00
#
_symmetry.space_group_name_H-M   'P 1'
#
loop_
_entity.id
_entity.type
_entity.pdbx_description
1 polymer ?
#
loop_
_entity_poly.entity_id
_entity_poly.type
_entity_poly.pdbx_seq_one_letter_code
_entity_poly.pdbx_strand_id
1 'polypeptide(L)'
;MSRFFRFAPLLLLLVLAGCHSAPKAVVWKLELMTNPSPPVAGAPALFRSLLLTSQGAPVDGGAAMVALSLPARTGPPVQIRLDPRGNGVYEGRGTLPGAGDWTATVTMTVKDHTEIRRFPISVRPPA
;
A
#
# COMPACT_ATOMS: atom_id res chain seq x y z
N MET A 1 -31.83 -15.00 72.95
CA MET A 1 -30.59 -15.10 72.14
C MET A 1 -30.85 -16.17 71.09
N SER A 2 -30.83 -15.99 69.77
CA SER A 2 -30.32 -14.94 68.89
C SER A 2 -31.15 -14.95 67.59
N ARG A 3 -31.40 -13.77 67.02
CA ARG A 3 -32.26 -13.57 65.84
C ARG A 3 -31.50 -13.81 64.53
N PHE A 4 -32.18 -14.45 63.59
CA PHE A 4 -31.88 -14.45 62.15
C PHE A 4 -31.77 -13.02 61.62
N PHE A 5 -30.74 -12.71 60.84
CA PHE A 5 -30.74 -11.54 59.95
C PHE A 5 -30.04 -11.90 58.63
N ARG A 6 -30.86 -12.12 57.59
CA ARG A 6 -30.47 -12.13 56.17
C ARG A 6 -30.24 -10.69 55.74
N PHE A 7 -29.15 -10.36 55.05
CA PHE A 7 -29.10 -9.26 54.08
C PHE A 7 -27.88 -9.43 53.16
N ALA A 8 -28.14 -9.86 51.92
CA ALA A 8 -27.29 -9.56 50.77
C ALA A 8 -27.89 -8.33 50.08
N PRO A 9 -27.07 -7.38 49.62
CA PRO A 9 -26.89 -7.24 48.17
C PRO A 9 -25.42 -6.94 47.81
N LEU A 10 -24.80 -7.73 46.93
CA LEU A 10 -24.83 -7.54 45.47
C LEU A 10 -24.35 -6.14 45.03
N LEU A 11 -23.06 -5.87 45.22
CA LEU A 11 -22.38 -4.74 44.57
C LEU A 11 -21.98 -5.16 43.14
N LEU A 12 -22.93 -5.02 42.23
CA LEU A 12 -22.78 -5.24 40.80
C LEU A 12 -21.90 -4.12 40.20
N LEU A 13 -20.58 -4.32 40.22
CA LEU A 13 -19.63 -3.52 39.44
C LEU A 13 -19.83 -3.85 37.96
N LEU A 14 -20.74 -3.11 37.31
CA LEU A 14 -20.92 -3.09 35.87
C LEU A 14 -19.64 -2.52 35.24
N VAL A 15 -18.71 -3.41 34.86
CA VAL A 15 -17.61 -3.06 33.97
C VAL A 15 -18.23 -2.72 32.63
N LEU A 16 -18.38 -1.43 32.36
CA LEU A 16 -18.61 -0.88 31.02
C LEU A 16 -17.37 -1.21 30.17
N ALA A 17 -17.32 -2.45 29.68
CA ALA A 17 -16.44 -2.84 28.59
C ALA A 17 -16.91 -2.08 27.36
N GLY A 18 -16.38 -0.86 27.17
CA GLY A 18 -16.52 -0.13 25.93
C GLY A 18 -16.02 -1.03 24.81
N CYS A 19 -16.95 -1.56 24.00
CA CYS A 19 -16.64 -2.14 22.71
C CYS A 19 -16.12 -1.00 21.84
N HIS A 20 -14.82 -0.71 21.95
CA HIS A 20 -14.10 0.10 20.98
C HIS A 20 -14.12 -0.72 19.70
N SER A 21 -15.08 -0.45 18.82
CA SER A 21 -15.11 -1.05 17.49
C SER A 21 -13.79 -0.70 16.81
N ALA A 22 -12.95 -1.70 16.60
CA ALA A 22 -11.72 -1.52 15.84
C ALA A 22 -12.07 -0.94 14.46
N PRO A 23 -11.37 0.09 13.98
CA PRO A 23 -11.65 0.65 12.66
C PRO A 23 -11.52 -0.45 11.61
N LYS A 24 -12.54 -0.58 10.77
CA LYS A 24 -12.56 -1.55 9.67
C LYS A 24 -11.38 -1.23 8.74
N ALA A 25 -10.50 -2.20 8.53
CA ALA A 25 -9.36 -2.06 7.63
C ALA A 25 -9.85 -1.65 6.24
N VAL A 26 -9.31 -0.55 5.72
CA VAL A 26 -9.56 -0.11 4.34
C VAL A 26 -8.77 -1.03 3.43
N VAL A 27 -9.47 -1.79 2.58
CA VAL A 27 -8.84 -2.70 1.61
C VAL A 27 -8.83 -2.04 0.24
N TRP A 28 -7.64 -1.80 -0.29
CA TRP A 28 -7.43 -1.29 -1.64
C TRP A 28 -6.87 -2.37 -2.56
N LYS A 29 -7.20 -2.26 -3.85
CA LYS A 29 -6.56 -3.00 -4.92
C LYS A 29 -5.55 -2.06 -5.57
N LEU A 30 -4.32 -2.53 -5.70
CA LEU A 30 -3.22 -1.78 -6.26
C LEU A 30 -2.60 -2.59 -7.39
N GLU A 31 -2.49 -1.97 -8.56
CA GLU A 31 -1.86 -2.55 -9.75
C GLU A 31 -0.68 -1.69 -10.19
N LEU A 32 0.28 -2.31 -10.89
CA LEU A 32 1.45 -1.65 -11.46
C LEU A 32 1.70 -2.16 -12.88
N MET A 33 1.87 -1.24 -13.81
CA MET A 33 2.18 -1.49 -15.22
C MET A 33 3.38 -0.65 -15.66
N THR A 34 4.07 -1.11 -16.70
CA THR A 34 5.18 -0.39 -17.33
C THR A 34 4.95 -0.22 -18.83
N ASN A 35 5.54 0.82 -19.43
CA ASN A 35 5.60 0.98 -20.88
C ASN A 35 7.00 1.48 -21.29
N PRO A 36 7.79 0.71 -22.07
CA PRO A 36 7.47 -0.63 -22.58
C PRO A 36 7.32 -1.66 -21.45
N SER A 37 6.59 -2.74 -21.72
CA SER A 37 6.44 -3.89 -20.81
C SER A 37 7.01 -5.15 -21.46
N PRO A 38 8.08 -5.76 -20.93
CA PRO A 38 8.92 -5.26 -19.84
C PRO A 38 9.75 -4.02 -20.24
N PRO A 39 10.14 -3.17 -19.27
CA PRO A 39 11.02 -2.02 -19.48
C PRO A 39 12.41 -2.47 -19.96
N VAL A 40 13.17 -1.55 -20.57
CA VAL A 40 14.53 -1.81 -21.08
C VAL A 40 15.54 -1.07 -20.21
N ALA A 41 16.62 -1.76 -19.83
CA ALA A 41 17.70 -1.18 -19.04
C ALA A 41 18.36 -0.01 -19.80
N GLY A 42 18.61 1.09 -19.10
CA GLY A 42 19.19 2.31 -19.64
C GLY A 42 18.22 3.18 -20.46
N ALA A 43 16.98 2.72 -20.70
CA ALA A 43 15.97 3.47 -21.44
C ALA A 43 14.89 4.05 -20.51
N PRO A 44 14.29 5.20 -20.85
CA PRO A 44 13.12 5.71 -20.15
C PRO A 44 11.94 4.73 -20.23
N ALA A 45 11.28 4.51 -19.10
CA ALA A 45 10.02 3.77 -19.01
C ALA A 45 8.97 4.59 -18.26
N LEU A 46 7.72 4.45 -18.69
CA LEU A 46 6.56 4.93 -17.94
C LEU A 46 6.15 3.86 -16.93
N PHE A 47 5.96 4.26 -15.68
CA PHE A 47 5.38 3.46 -14.61
C PHE A 47 3.99 4.00 -14.32
N ARG A 48 2.98 3.13 -14.42
CA ARG A 48 1.58 3.46 -14.18
C ARG A 48 1.05 2.59 -13.05
N SER A 49 0.44 3.20 -12.05
CA SER A 49 -0.26 2.49 -10.98
C SER A 49 -1.74 2.83 -10.99
N LEU A 50 -2.58 1.84 -10.72
CA LEU A 50 -4.03 1.99 -10.57
C LEU A 50 -4.42 1.65 -9.14
N LEU A 51 -5.08 2.59 -8.45
CA LEU A 51 -5.61 2.42 -7.11
C LEU A 51 -7.14 2.35 -7.14
N LEU A 52 -7.68 1.23 -6.68
CA LEU A 52 -9.12 1.00 -6.58
C LEU A 52 -9.51 0.64 -5.14
N THR A 53 -10.76 0.94 -4.78
CA THR A 53 -11.39 0.36 -3.59
C THR A 53 -11.60 -1.15 -3.78
N SER A 54 -11.93 -1.86 -2.71
CA SER A 54 -12.29 -3.28 -2.81
C SER A 54 -13.49 -3.54 -3.73
N GLN A 55 -14.39 -2.56 -3.86
CA GLN A 55 -15.54 -2.57 -4.77
C GLN A 55 -15.20 -2.16 -6.22
N GLY A 56 -13.94 -1.78 -6.50
CA GLY A 56 -13.48 -1.41 -7.84
C GLY A 56 -13.66 0.07 -8.21
N ALA A 57 -14.04 0.93 -7.27
CA ALA A 57 -14.12 2.37 -7.53
C ALA A 57 -12.71 2.99 -7.53
N PRO A 58 -12.40 3.94 -8.43
CA PRO A 58 -11.10 4.61 -8.44
C PRO A 58 -10.88 5.46 -7.19
N VAL A 59 -9.62 5.57 -6.75
CA VAL A 59 -9.24 6.38 -5.59
C VAL A 59 -8.22 7.46 -5.98
N ASP A 60 -8.69 8.70 -5.98
CA ASP A 60 -7.90 9.91 -6.29
C ASP A 60 -7.45 10.66 -5.03
N GLY A 61 -6.57 11.66 -5.22
CA GLY A 61 -6.12 12.57 -4.16
C GLY A 61 -4.98 12.03 -3.30
N GLY A 62 -4.28 10.98 -3.76
CA GLY A 62 -3.14 10.39 -3.08
C GLY A 62 -1.78 10.94 -3.48
N ALA A 63 -0.77 10.56 -2.69
CA ALA A 63 0.64 10.63 -3.04
C ALA A 63 1.17 9.21 -3.32
N ALA A 64 1.98 9.07 -4.37
CA ALA A 64 2.39 7.76 -4.87
C ALA A 64 3.89 7.73 -5.22
N MET A 65 4.57 6.65 -4.84
CA MET A 65 5.98 6.43 -5.14
C MET A 65 6.24 4.95 -5.46
N VAL A 66 7.14 4.70 -6.41
CA VAL A 66 7.69 3.38 -6.70
C VAL A 66 9.17 3.37 -6.32
N ALA A 67 9.55 2.46 -5.43
CA ALA A 67 10.95 2.17 -5.11
C ALA A 67 11.35 0.83 -5.74
N LEU A 68 12.34 0.83 -6.62
CA LEU A 68 12.80 -0.35 -7.34
C LEU A 68 14.17 -0.81 -6.83
N SER A 69 14.23 -2.07 -6.42
CA SER A 69 15.45 -2.71 -5.93
C SER A 69 15.80 -3.93 -6.78
N LEU A 70 17.08 -4.06 -7.14
CA LEU A 70 17.64 -5.24 -7.79
C LEU A 70 18.40 -6.04 -6.73
N PRO A 71 18.01 -7.28 -6.39
CA PRO A 71 18.64 -8.03 -5.29
C PRO A 71 20.15 -8.20 -5.44
N ALA A 72 20.63 -8.35 -6.68
CA ALA A 72 22.06 -8.52 -6.98
C ALA A 72 22.88 -7.22 -6.90
N ARG A 73 22.25 -6.06 -6.70
CA ARG A 73 22.91 -4.75 -6.66
C ARG A 73 22.96 -4.22 -5.24
N THR A 74 24.16 -3.93 -4.76
CA THR A 74 24.37 -3.12 -3.55
C THR A 74 24.17 -1.64 -3.88
N GLY A 75 23.25 -0.97 -3.20
CA GLY A 75 22.98 0.46 -3.40
C GLY A 75 21.54 0.85 -3.03
N PRO A 76 21.24 2.17 -3.04
CA PRO A 76 19.88 2.65 -2.79
C PRO A 76 18.92 2.22 -3.90
N PRO A 77 17.62 2.05 -3.58
CA PRO A 77 16.60 1.79 -4.59
C PRO A 77 16.46 2.96 -5.56
N VAL A 78 16.07 2.68 -6.79
CA VAL A 78 15.62 3.71 -7.74
C VAL A 78 14.25 4.18 -7.30
N GLN A 79 14.08 5.47 -7.04
CA GLN A 79 12.79 6.04 -6.62
C GLN A 79 12.16 6.84 -7.75
N ILE A 80 10.89 6.57 -8.02
CA ILE A 80 10.07 7.25 -9.03
C ILE A 80 8.82 7.77 -8.34
N ARG A 81 8.64 9.10 -8.33
CA ARG A 81 7.38 9.72 -7.92
C ARG A 81 6.34 9.48 -9.02
N LEU A 82 5.11 9.09 -8.64
CA LEU A 82 3.99 9.01 -9.56
C LEU A 82 3.04 10.18 -9.32
N ASP A 83 2.73 10.91 -10.38
CA ASP A 83 1.81 12.04 -10.34
C ASP A 83 0.38 11.58 -10.67
N PRO A 84 -0.65 12.13 -10.00
CA PRO A 84 -2.03 11.77 -10.27
C PRO A 84 -2.45 12.19 -11.68
N ARG A 85 -3.20 11.31 -12.36
CA ARG A 85 -3.83 11.52 -13.67
C ARG A 85 -5.36 11.49 -13.61
N GLY A 86 -5.93 11.27 -12.43
CA GLY A 86 -7.36 11.09 -12.19
C GLY A 86 -7.82 9.66 -12.44
N ASN A 87 -9.05 9.33 -12.02
CA ASN A 87 -9.63 8.00 -12.14
C ASN A 87 -8.78 6.89 -11.50
N GLY A 88 -8.11 7.21 -10.38
CA GLY A 88 -7.25 6.29 -9.63
C GLY A 88 -5.92 5.99 -10.32
N VAL A 89 -5.58 6.69 -11.40
CA VAL A 89 -4.35 6.47 -12.17
C VAL A 89 -3.25 7.42 -11.68
N TYR A 90 -2.07 6.86 -11.46
CA TYR A 90 -0.85 7.58 -11.09
C TYR A 90 0.28 7.20 -12.03
N GLU A 91 1.03 8.17 -12.54
CA GLU A 91 2.07 7.96 -13.54
C GLU A 91 3.37 8.69 -13.24
N GLY A 92 4.49 8.02 -13.48
CA GLY A 92 5.83 8.61 -13.38
C GLY A 92 6.76 7.99 -14.41
N ARG A 93 7.82 8.72 -14.77
CA ARG A 93 8.86 8.24 -15.68
C ARG A 93 10.15 8.01 -14.92
N GLY A 94 10.86 6.94 -15.26
CA GLY A 94 12.18 6.67 -14.71
C GLY A 94 12.99 5.76 -15.62
N THR A 95 14.27 5.63 -15.32
CA THR A 95 15.20 4.78 -16.06
C THR A 95 15.81 3.78 -15.08
N LEU A 96 15.79 2.51 -15.44
CA LEU A 96 16.41 1.44 -14.65
C LEU A 96 17.81 1.16 -15.21
N PRO A 97 18.87 1.19 -14.38
CA PRO A 97 20.25 1.15 -14.89
C PRO A 97 20.71 -0.24 -15.34
N GLY A 98 19.99 -1.30 -14.98
CA GLY A 98 20.40 -2.68 -15.24
C GLY A 98 19.24 -3.61 -15.54
N ALA A 99 19.51 -4.63 -16.35
CA ALA A 99 18.58 -5.71 -16.64
C ALA A 99 18.46 -6.69 -15.47
N GLY A 100 17.46 -7.56 -15.52
CA GLY A 100 17.23 -8.62 -14.53
C GLY A 100 15.91 -8.49 -13.79
N ASP A 101 15.76 -9.23 -12.69
CA ASP A 101 14.53 -9.29 -11.91
C ASP A 101 14.58 -8.31 -10.74
N TRP A 102 13.78 -7.26 -10.86
CA TRP A 102 13.62 -6.20 -9.87
C TRP A 102 12.39 -6.44 -9.02
N THR A 103 12.39 -5.88 -7.82
CA THR A 103 11.20 -5.73 -6.98
C THR A 103 10.80 -4.26 -6.95
N ALA A 104 9.60 -3.94 -7.43
CA ALA A 104 8.98 -2.64 -7.29
C ALA A 104 8.12 -2.61 -6.02
N THR A 105 8.45 -1.72 -5.08
CA THR A 105 7.62 -1.43 -3.91
C THR A 105 6.85 -0.14 -4.19
N VAL A 106 5.54 -0.26 -4.36
CA VAL A 106 4.64 0.87 -4.55
C VAL A 106 4.10 1.28 -3.18
N THR A 107 4.29 2.53 -2.82
CA THR A 107 3.71 3.16 -1.63
C THR A 107 2.71 4.21 -2.08
N MET A 108 1.47 4.07 -1.60
CA MET A 108 0.36 4.94 -1.95
C MET A 108 -0.28 5.45 -0.66
N THR A 109 -0.30 6.76 -0.46
CA THR A 109 -0.88 7.40 0.72
C THR A 109 -2.06 8.27 0.29
N VAL A 110 -3.26 7.99 0.80
CA VAL A 110 -4.47 8.80 0.58
C VAL A 110 -5.07 9.14 1.93
N LYS A 111 -5.15 10.43 2.26
CA LYS A 111 -5.51 10.90 3.62
C LYS A 111 -4.64 10.23 4.67
N ASP A 112 -5.24 9.53 5.63
CA ASP A 112 -4.56 8.84 6.74
C ASP A 112 -4.25 7.37 6.46
N HIS A 113 -4.47 6.90 5.23
CA HIS A 113 -4.28 5.50 4.85
C HIS A 113 -3.07 5.37 3.91
N THR A 114 -2.18 4.43 4.24
CA THR A 114 -1.04 4.06 3.39
C THR A 114 -1.14 2.60 3.00
N GLU A 115 -1.11 2.31 1.71
CA GLU A 115 -1.02 0.97 1.14
C GLU A 115 0.39 0.78 0.57
N ILE A 116 0.99 -0.38 0.88
CA ILE A 116 2.30 -0.77 0.36
C ILE A 116 2.17 -2.12 -0.32
N ARG A 117 2.55 -2.20 -1.60
CA ARG A 117 2.51 -3.44 -2.37
C ARG A 117 3.80 -3.66 -3.14
N ARG A 118 4.24 -4.93 -3.19
CA ARG A 118 5.41 -5.35 -3.96
C ARG A 118 4.98 -6.05 -5.25
N PHE A 119 5.67 -5.73 -6.34
CA PHE A 119 5.48 -6.32 -7.64
C PHE A 119 6.83 -6.80 -8.19
N PRO A 120 6.90 -8.04 -8.73
CA PRO A 120 8.05 -8.43 -9.54
C PRO A 120 8.05 -7.66 -10.85
N ILE A 121 9.20 -7.16 -11.28
CA ILE A 121 9.40 -6.49 -12.56
C ILE A 121 10.63 -7.07 -13.23
N SER A 122 10.48 -7.73 -14.37
CA SER A 122 11.62 -8.12 -15.20
C SER A 122 12.01 -6.95 -16.12
N VAL A 123 13.31 -6.67 -16.22
CA VAL A 123 13.87 -5.60 -17.05
C VAL A 123 14.74 -6.24 -18.13
N ARG A 124 14.50 -5.88 -19.40
CA ARG A 124 15.26 -6.41 -20.54
C ARG A 124 16.63 -5.75 -20.69
N PRO A 125 17.63 -6.47 -21.20
CA PRO A 125 18.88 -5.85 -21.66
C PRO A 125 18.61 -4.87 -22.82
N PRO A 126 19.49 -3.86 -23.01
CA PRO A 126 19.48 -3.08 -24.23
C PRO A 126 19.72 -3.99 -25.44
N ALA A 127 19.17 -3.61 -26.60
CA ALA A 127 19.40 -4.30 -27.86
C ALA A 127 20.83 -4.08 -28.38
#